data_AF-A0A2U2DHY9-F1
#
_entry.id   AF-A0A2U2DHY9-F1
#
_cell.length_a   1.000
_cell.length_b   1.000
_cell.length_c   1.000
_cell.angle_alpha   90.00
_cell.angle_beta   90.00
_cell.angle_gamma   90.00
#
_symmetry.space_group_name_H-M   'P 1'
#
loop_
_entity.id
_entity.type
_entity.pdbx_description
1 polymer ?
#
loop_
_entity_poly.entity_id
_entity_poly.type
_entity_poly.pdbx_seq_one_letter_code
_entity_poly.pdbx_strand_id
1 'polypeptide(L)'
;MDGEQCGDFLKGTPRACAAIAAAYPMPRTIGEAMAEVKVWNKLRWDRGVFHDDIYGYNEEPEVHVRTKMVEDFLATAPVQNWQDLEDRFAWKKYEFESEYLDPVVRNDPFMDRIEDDFRILRDRATTPTQSEERLQPAQNGQRRTNADKATMVREILTAEPSLSDREISRRAGVSPQTVSNWRARLKNDHQKGA
;
A
#
# COMPACT_ATOMS: atom_id res chain seq x y z
N MET A 1 -29.58 14.77 -36.77
CA MET A 1 -28.43 14.13 -36.09
C MET A 1 -27.99 12.99 -36.98
N ASP A 2 -26.80 13.11 -37.56
CA ASP A 2 -26.27 12.16 -38.55
C ASP A 2 -25.80 10.89 -37.84
N GLY A 3 -26.67 9.89 -37.70
CA GLY A 3 -26.27 8.51 -37.42
C GLY A 3 -25.56 8.22 -36.09
N GLU A 4 -25.55 9.14 -35.14
CA GLU A 4 -24.96 8.92 -33.82
C GLU A 4 -25.90 8.07 -32.97
N GLN A 5 -25.86 6.76 -33.17
CA GLN A 5 -26.55 5.83 -32.29
C GLN A 5 -25.90 5.88 -30.91
N CYS A 6 -26.67 6.29 -29.91
CA CYS A 6 -26.34 6.17 -28.49
C CYS A 6 -27.42 5.29 -27.85
N GLY A 7 -27.01 4.41 -26.96
CA GLY A 7 -27.86 3.44 -26.28
C GLY A 7 -26.98 2.46 -25.50
N ASP A 8 -27.57 1.54 -24.76
CA ASP A 8 -26.90 0.70 -23.75
C ASP A 8 -25.62 0.00 -24.19
N PHE A 9 -25.46 -0.25 -25.49
CA PHE A 9 -24.32 -0.95 -26.09
C PHE A 9 -23.30 -0.03 -26.80
N LEU A 10 -23.51 1.29 -26.81
CA LEU A 10 -22.77 2.24 -27.64
C LEU A 10 -22.20 3.39 -26.81
N LYS A 11 -20.87 3.52 -26.83
CA LYS A 11 -20.10 4.53 -26.06
C LYS A 11 -20.05 5.92 -26.70
N GLY A 12 -20.88 6.18 -27.71
CA GLY A 12 -20.82 7.40 -28.53
C GLY A 12 -19.66 7.40 -29.53
N THR A 13 -19.75 8.26 -30.53
CA THR A 13 -18.66 8.45 -31.51
C THR A 13 -17.52 9.28 -30.89
N PRO A 14 -16.27 9.21 -31.40
CA PRO A 14 -15.20 10.09 -30.95
C PRO A 14 -15.55 11.58 -31.04
N ARG A 15 -16.36 11.95 -32.04
CA ARG A 15 -16.86 13.31 -32.22
C ARG A 15 -17.83 13.71 -31.09
N ALA A 16 -18.80 12.84 -30.77
CA ALA A 16 -19.74 13.07 -29.67
C ALA A 16 -19.01 13.17 -28.33
N CYS A 17 -18.07 12.24 -28.04
CA CYS A 17 -17.26 12.29 -26.83
C CYS A 17 -16.45 13.59 -26.72
N ALA A 18 -15.84 14.04 -27.82
CA ALA A 18 -15.10 15.30 -27.85
C ALA A 18 -16.01 16.52 -27.61
N ALA A 19 -17.20 16.55 -28.21
CA ALA A 19 -18.17 17.62 -28.00
C ALA A 19 -18.67 17.68 -26.55
N ILE A 20 -18.97 16.51 -25.96
CA ILE A 20 -19.41 16.40 -24.56
C ILE A 20 -18.28 16.83 -23.61
N ALA A 21 -17.05 16.36 -23.81
CA ALA A 21 -15.90 16.75 -22.98
C ALA A 21 -15.58 18.26 -23.06
N ALA A 22 -15.87 18.89 -24.21
CA ALA A 22 -15.72 20.34 -24.37
C ALA A 22 -16.82 21.13 -23.65
N ALA A 23 -18.05 20.61 -23.61
CA ALA A 23 -19.17 21.24 -22.92
C ALA A 23 -19.12 21.03 -21.39
N TYR A 24 -18.74 19.84 -20.94
CA TYR A 24 -18.67 19.44 -19.54
C TYR A 24 -17.27 18.86 -19.23
N PRO A 25 -16.48 19.54 -18.38
CA PRO A 25 -15.15 19.06 -18.01
C PRO A 25 -15.16 17.60 -17.51
N MET A 26 -14.18 16.82 -17.94
CA MET A 26 -13.95 15.48 -17.38
C MET A 26 -13.53 15.57 -15.91
N PRO A 27 -13.93 14.60 -15.06
CA PRO A 27 -13.45 14.51 -13.69
C PRO A 27 -11.93 14.43 -13.63
N ARG A 28 -11.34 14.97 -12.55
CA ARG A 28 -9.89 14.98 -12.33
C ARG A 28 -9.44 13.90 -11.37
N THR A 29 -10.34 13.44 -10.51
CA THR A 29 -10.07 12.41 -9.48
C THR A 29 -11.08 11.27 -9.60
N ILE A 30 -10.72 10.11 -9.04
CA ILE A 30 -11.63 8.95 -9.00
C ILE A 30 -12.87 9.29 -8.16
N GLY A 31 -12.68 10.01 -7.05
CA GLY A 31 -13.79 10.46 -6.20
C GLY A 31 -14.78 11.37 -6.92
N GLU A 32 -14.32 12.34 -7.72
CA GLU A 32 -15.19 13.20 -8.53
C GLU A 32 -16.01 12.39 -9.54
N ALA A 33 -15.37 11.45 -10.24
CA ALA A 33 -16.04 10.59 -11.21
C ALA A 33 -17.09 9.69 -10.56
N MET A 34 -16.79 9.12 -9.39
CA MET A 34 -17.72 8.29 -8.63
C MET A 34 -18.93 9.10 -8.15
N ALA A 35 -18.69 10.33 -7.66
CA ALA A 35 -19.77 11.21 -7.22
C ALA A 35 -20.73 11.53 -8.37
N GLU A 36 -20.19 11.81 -9.56
CA GLU A 36 -20.99 12.08 -10.75
C GLU A 36 -21.84 10.86 -11.17
N VAL A 37 -21.24 9.67 -11.29
CA VAL A 37 -21.98 8.45 -11.68
C VAL A 37 -23.09 8.12 -10.68
N LYS A 38 -22.84 8.27 -9.38
CA LYS A 38 -23.87 8.05 -8.35
C LYS A 38 -25.06 8.98 -8.49
N VAL A 39 -24.83 10.25 -8.87
CA VAL A 39 -25.92 11.20 -9.14
C VAL A 39 -26.74 10.75 -10.34
N TRP A 40 -26.07 10.36 -11.44
CA TRP A 40 -26.76 9.88 -12.65
C TRP A 40 -27.56 8.59 -12.40
N ASN A 41 -26.98 7.62 -11.71
CA ASN A 41 -27.67 6.38 -11.35
C ASN A 41 -28.91 6.64 -10.49
N LYS A 42 -28.78 7.51 -9.48
CA LYS A 42 -29.92 7.90 -8.65
C LYS A 42 -31.03 8.56 -9.50
N LEU A 43 -30.68 9.50 -10.37
CA LEU A 43 -31.65 10.16 -11.25
C LEU A 43 -32.32 9.16 -12.18
N ARG A 44 -31.57 8.21 -12.75
CA ARG A 44 -32.10 7.14 -13.59
C ARG A 44 -33.10 6.28 -12.82
N TRP A 45 -32.76 5.85 -11.60
CA TRP A 45 -33.67 5.08 -10.75
C TRP A 45 -34.91 5.86 -10.35
N ASP A 46 -34.75 7.10 -9.88
CA ASP A 46 -35.86 7.96 -9.47
C ASP A 46 -36.84 8.20 -10.64
N ARG A 47 -36.32 8.40 -11.85
CA ARG A 47 -37.13 8.55 -13.07
C ARG A 47 -37.74 7.22 -13.51
N GLY A 48 -37.00 6.12 -13.40
CA GLY A 48 -37.46 4.77 -13.76
C GLY A 48 -38.80 4.38 -13.11
N VAL A 49 -39.08 4.86 -11.90
CA VAL A 49 -40.35 4.61 -11.20
C VAL A 49 -41.57 5.19 -11.94
N PHE A 50 -41.39 6.21 -12.77
CA PHE A 50 -42.46 6.90 -13.48
C PHE A 50 -42.57 6.50 -14.96
N HIS A 51 -41.66 5.66 -15.46
CA HIS A 51 -41.62 5.24 -16.87
C HIS A 51 -42.06 3.78 -17.00
N ASP A 52 -43.23 3.57 -17.57
CA ASP A 52 -43.88 2.25 -17.75
C ASP A 52 -43.40 1.53 -19.03
N ASP A 53 -42.23 1.88 -19.55
CA ASP A 53 -41.61 1.20 -20.69
C ASP A 53 -41.00 -0.12 -20.21
N ILE A 54 -41.04 -1.14 -21.07
CA ILE A 54 -40.48 -2.48 -20.79
C ILE A 54 -38.97 -2.40 -20.51
N TYR A 55 -38.33 -1.34 -21.00
CA TYR A 55 -36.91 -1.05 -20.82
C TYR A 55 -36.64 0.02 -19.75
N GLY A 56 -37.67 0.54 -19.08
CA GLY A 56 -37.56 1.59 -18.06
C GLY A 56 -37.26 2.99 -18.64
N TYR A 57 -36.77 3.88 -17.79
CA TYR A 57 -36.39 5.24 -18.22
C TYR A 57 -35.12 5.19 -19.09
N ASN A 58 -35.26 5.58 -20.36
CA ASN A 58 -34.15 5.84 -21.27
C ASN A 58 -33.69 7.30 -21.14
N GLU A 59 -32.44 7.49 -20.74
CA GLU A 59 -31.81 8.80 -20.69
C GLU A 59 -31.46 9.34 -22.07
N GLU A 60 -31.26 10.65 -22.15
CA GLU A 60 -30.88 11.31 -23.39
C GLU A 60 -29.50 10.82 -23.89
N PRO A 61 -29.29 10.67 -25.21
CA PRO A 61 -28.05 10.19 -25.81
C PRO A 61 -26.76 10.78 -25.22
N GLU A 62 -26.74 12.09 -25.03
CA GLU A 62 -25.60 12.82 -24.48
C GLU A 62 -25.31 12.47 -23.01
N VAL A 63 -26.36 12.20 -22.21
CA VAL A 63 -26.24 11.77 -20.82
C VAL A 63 -25.69 10.35 -20.75
N HIS A 64 -26.15 9.48 -21.65
CA HIS A 64 -25.65 8.11 -21.75
C HIS A 64 -24.14 8.10 -22.09
N VAL A 65 -23.76 8.83 -23.14
CA VAL A 65 -22.34 8.93 -23.56
C VAL A 65 -21.49 9.53 -22.44
N ARG A 66 -21.98 10.58 -21.76
CA ARG A 66 -21.27 11.17 -20.62
C ARG A 66 -21.07 10.15 -19.50
N THR A 67 -22.11 9.40 -19.14
CA THR A 67 -22.03 8.38 -18.08
C THR A 67 -20.98 7.32 -18.44
N LYS A 68 -20.97 6.84 -19.69
CA LYS A 68 -19.95 5.88 -20.17
C LYS A 68 -18.53 6.44 -20.17
N MET A 69 -18.35 7.71 -20.55
CA MET A 69 -17.04 8.36 -20.47
C MET A 69 -16.52 8.42 -19.02
N VAL A 70 -17.40 8.69 -18.06
CA VAL A 70 -17.02 8.76 -16.64
C VAL A 70 -16.76 7.37 -16.05
N GLU A 71 -17.57 6.37 -16.40
CA GLU A 71 -17.31 4.96 -16.04
C GLU A 71 -15.96 4.46 -16.60
N ASP A 72 -15.64 4.79 -17.86
CA ASP A 72 -14.35 4.45 -18.46
C ASP A 72 -13.19 5.15 -17.76
N PHE A 73 -13.37 6.41 -17.33
CA PHE A 73 -12.40 7.12 -16.51
C PHE A 73 -12.18 6.42 -15.16
N LEU A 74 -13.24 6.02 -14.46
CA LEU A 74 -13.15 5.27 -13.20
C LEU A 74 -12.36 3.96 -13.36
N ALA A 75 -12.57 3.26 -14.48
CA ALA A 75 -11.94 1.99 -14.76
C ALA A 75 -10.45 2.11 -15.14
N THR A 76 -10.06 3.17 -15.85
CA THR A 76 -8.75 3.25 -16.54
C THR A 76 -7.81 4.32 -16.02
N ALA A 77 -8.31 5.39 -15.39
CA ALA A 77 -7.46 6.49 -14.95
C ALA A 77 -6.41 6.01 -13.92
N PRO A 78 -5.16 6.52 -13.96
CA PRO A 78 -4.17 6.18 -12.94
C PRO A 78 -4.52 6.87 -11.61
N VAL A 79 -4.42 6.13 -10.51
CA VAL A 79 -4.58 6.69 -9.15
C VAL A 79 -3.47 7.71 -8.87
N GLN A 80 -3.81 8.88 -8.33
CA GLN A 80 -2.85 9.95 -8.03
C GLN A 80 -2.38 9.94 -6.57
N ASN A 81 -3.19 9.35 -5.68
CA ASN A 81 -2.94 9.31 -4.25
C ASN A 81 -3.65 8.10 -3.62
N TRP A 82 -3.42 7.88 -2.32
CA TRP A 82 -4.06 6.79 -1.57
C TRP A 82 -5.59 6.88 -1.56
N GLN A 83 -6.16 8.09 -1.60
CA GLN A 83 -7.61 8.29 -1.60
C GLN A 83 -8.25 7.79 -2.89
N ASP A 84 -7.63 8.04 -4.06
CA ASP A 84 -8.15 7.55 -5.34
C ASP A 84 -8.25 6.01 -5.38
N LEU A 85 -7.35 5.30 -4.69
CA LEU A 85 -7.40 3.84 -4.62
C LEU A 85 -8.49 3.34 -3.67
N GLU A 86 -8.75 4.05 -2.56
CA GLU A 86 -9.93 3.78 -1.72
C GLU A 86 -11.22 4.04 -2.47
N ASP A 87 -11.29 5.14 -3.20
CA ASP A 87 -12.46 5.49 -4.02
C ASP A 87 -12.71 4.43 -5.09
N ARG A 88 -11.66 3.76 -5.60
CA ARG A 88 -11.78 2.64 -6.52
C ARG A 88 -12.34 1.37 -5.85
N PHE A 89 -11.92 1.07 -4.62
CA PHE A 89 -12.55 -0.02 -3.84
C PHE A 89 -14.03 0.30 -3.56
N ALA A 90 -14.32 1.54 -3.16
CA ALA A 90 -15.68 2.01 -2.93
C ALA A 90 -16.54 1.95 -4.19
N TRP A 91 -15.98 2.28 -5.36
CA TRP A 91 -16.65 2.11 -6.65
C TRP A 91 -16.99 0.66 -6.92
N LYS A 92 -16.04 -0.28 -6.75
CA LYS A 92 -16.29 -1.70 -6.98
C LYS A 92 -17.33 -2.28 -6.03
N LYS A 93 -17.33 -1.84 -4.77
CA LYS A 93 -18.40 -2.16 -3.83
C LYS A 93 -19.75 -1.62 -4.31
N TYR A 94 -19.81 -0.34 -4.66
CA TYR A 94 -21.04 0.29 -5.13
C TYR A 94 -21.61 -0.37 -6.40
N GLU A 95 -20.76 -0.69 -7.38
CA GLU A 95 -21.14 -1.39 -8.60
C GLU A 95 -21.81 -2.73 -8.29
N PHE A 96 -21.22 -3.53 -7.40
CA PHE A 96 -21.80 -4.79 -6.95
C PHE A 96 -23.14 -4.57 -6.24
N GLU A 97 -23.20 -3.64 -5.29
CA GLU A 97 -24.41 -3.38 -4.50
C GLU A 97 -25.54 -2.80 -5.34
N SER A 98 -25.24 -2.23 -6.52
CA SER A 98 -26.19 -1.57 -7.43
C SER A 98 -26.61 -2.44 -8.63
N GLU A 99 -26.19 -3.69 -8.70
CA GLU A 99 -26.50 -4.60 -9.82
C GLU A 99 -27.99 -4.97 -9.87
N TYR A 100 -28.67 -4.98 -8.72
CA TYR A 100 -30.07 -5.33 -8.59
C TYR A 100 -30.94 -4.09 -8.32
N LEU A 101 -32.22 -4.18 -8.71
CA LEU A 101 -33.22 -3.13 -8.48
C LEU A 101 -33.32 -2.76 -6.99
N ASP A 102 -33.26 -3.78 -6.13
CA ASP A 102 -33.10 -3.62 -4.69
C ASP A 102 -31.62 -3.81 -4.34
N PRO A 103 -30.91 -2.75 -3.90
CA PRO A 103 -29.50 -2.85 -3.58
C PRO A 103 -29.22 -3.91 -2.52
N VAL A 104 -28.30 -4.82 -2.82
CA VAL A 104 -27.91 -5.89 -1.91
C VAL A 104 -26.56 -5.52 -1.31
N VAL A 105 -26.44 -5.61 0.02
CA VAL A 105 -25.15 -5.39 0.69
C VAL A 105 -24.13 -6.43 0.22
N ARG A 106 -22.94 -6.00 -0.18
CA ARG A 106 -21.86 -6.91 -0.59
C ARG A 106 -21.52 -7.85 0.57
N ASN A 107 -21.60 -9.16 0.33
CA ASN A 107 -21.16 -10.19 1.26
C ASN A 107 -19.95 -10.94 0.67
N ASP A 108 -18.78 -10.30 0.72
CA ASP A 108 -17.53 -10.86 0.24
C ASP A 108 -16.41 -10.64 1.28
N PRO A 109 -16.22 -11.59 2.22
CA PRO A 109 -15.21 -11.48 3.27
C PRO A 109 -13.78 -11.39 2.74
N PHE A 110 -13.51 -11.88 1.52
CA PHE A 110 -12.20 -11.79 0.90
C PHE A 110 -11.91 -10.36 0.44
N MET A 111 -12.87 -9.72 -0.21
CA MET A 111 -12.75 -8.31 -0.59
C MET A 111 -12.69 -7.39 0.63
N ASP A 112 -13.48 -7.66 1.67
CA ASP A 112 -13.40 -6.91 2.93
C ASP A 112 -11.98 -7.03 3.55
N ARG A 113 -11.39 -8.23 3.53
CA ARG A 113 -10.03 -8.44 4.01
C ARG A 113 -8.99 -7.65 3.21
N ILE A 114 -9.11 -7.61 1.89
CA ILE A 114 -8.20 -6.83 1.02
C ILE A 114 -8.28 -5.34 1.34
N GLU A 115 -9.49 -4.80 1.54
CA GLU A 115 -9.68 -3.39 1.93
C GLU A 115 -9.05 -3.09 3.30
N ASP A 116 -9.18 -4.00 4.26
CA ASP A 116 -8.52 -3.87 5.58
C ASP A 116 -6.99 -3.93 5.47
N ASP A 117 -6.46 -4.87 4.71
CA ASP A 117 -5.01 -4.99 4.47
C ASP A 117 -4.45 -3.72 3.82
N PHE A 118 -5.20 -3.13 2.88
CA PHE A 118 -4.87 -1.86 2.28
C PHE A 118 -4.81 -0.73 3.32
N ARG A 119 -5.82 -0.61 4.20
CA ARG A 119 -5.82 0.41 5.29
C ARG A 119 -4.61 0.25 6.20
N ILE A 120 -4.28 -0.98 6.60
CA ILE A 120 -3.10 -1.28 7.44
C ILE A 120 -1.81 -0.83 6.75
N LEU A 121 -1.66 -1.10 5.44
CA LEU A 121 -0.48 -0.69 4.68
C LEU A 121 -0.40 0.83 4.52
N ARG A 122 -1.53 1.49 4.27
CA ARG A 122 -1.62 2.96 4.22
C ARG A 122 -1.18 3.57 5.53
N ASP A 123 -1.72 3.12 6.66
CA ASP A 123 -1.38 3.62 8.00
C ASP A 123 0.11 3.45 8.31
N ARG A 124 0.70 2.32 7.90
CA ARG A 124 2.15 2.08 8.03
C ARG A 124 2.99 3.02 7.17
N ALA A 125 2.49 3.42 6.01
CA ALA A 125 3.17 4.33 5.08
C ALA A 125 3.02 5.81 5.47
N THR A 126 1.88 6.20 6.06
CA THR A 126 1.57 7.58 6.46
C THR A 126 2.06 7.91 7.87
N THR A 127 2.12 6.92 8.75
CA THR A 127 2.79 7.10 10.04
C THR A 127 4.26 7.38 9.73
N PRO A 128 4.85 8.49 10.20
CA PRO A 128 6.29 8.71 10.20
C PRO A 128 6.92 7.72 11.19
N THR A 129 6.84 6.45 10.87
CA THR A 129 7.49 5.39 11.62
C THR A 129 8.91 5.42 11.11
N GLN A 130 9.85 5.96 11.89
CA GLN A 130 11.07 5.23 12.25
C GLN A 130 11.69 4.42 11.09
N SER A 131 11.69 4.96 9.87
CA SER A 131 12.13 4.28 8.65
C SER A 131 13.63 4.48 8.47
N GLU A 132 14.17 5.49 9.15
CA GLU A 132 15.59 5.55 9.50
C GLU A 132 15.97 4.55 10.61
N GLU A 133 15.02 4.11 11.46
CA GLU A 133 15.29 3.07 12.48
C GLU A 133 14.97 1.64 12.02
N ARG A 134 14.19 1.42 10.94
CA ARG A 134 13.90 0.07 10.39
C ARG A 134 14.74 -0.32 9.18
N LEU A 135 15.54 0.61 8.65
CA LEU A 135 16.81 0.29 8.00
C LEU A 135 17.93 0.13 9.03
N GLN A 136 17.64 0.01 10.33
CA GLN A 136 18.52 -0.79 11.16
C GLN A 136 18.38 -2.22 10.65
N PRO A 137 19.45 -2.84 10.11
CA PRO A 137 19.43 -4.28 9.92
C PRO A 137 18.99 -4.87 11.26
N ALA A 138 18.15 -5.90 11.22
CA ALA A 138 17.78 -6.69 12.39
C ALA A 138 18.96 -6.67 13.37
N GLN A 139 18.70 -6.34 14.64
CA GLN A 139 19.67 -6.45 15.73
C GLN A 139 20.09 -7.93 15.93
N ASN A 140 20.58 -8.59 14.88
CA ASN A 140 21.70 -9.48 14.93
C ASN A 140 22.82 -8.64 15.54
N GLY A 141 22.92 -8.71 16.87
CA GLY A 141 23.75 -7.86 17.70
C GLY A 141 25.03 -7.48 17.00
N GLN A 142 25.25 -6.16 16.90
CA GLN A 142 26.45 -5.51 16.40
C GLN A 142 27.59 -6.50 16.38
N ARG A 143 27.92 -7.01 15.19
CA ARG A 143 28.86 -8.11 15.00
C ARG A 143 30.19 -7.61 15.54
N ARG A 144 30.43 -7.84 16.84
CA ARG A 144 31.59 -7.31 17.57
C ARG A 144 32.80 -7.63 16.72
N THR A 145 33.49 -6.59 16.28
CA THR A 145 34.61 -6.78 15.38
C THR A 145 35.66 -7.62 16.10
N ASN A 146 36.54 -8.28 15.37
CA ASN A 146 37.62 -9.04 16.00
C ASN A 146 38.49 -8.14 16.91
N ALA A 147 38.56 -6.83 16.61
CA ALA A 147 39.22 -5.83 17.44
C ALA A 147 38.47 -5.60 18.78
N ASP A 148 37.14 -5.48 18.75
CA ASP A 148 36.34 -5.30 19.97
C ASP A 148 36.43 -6.52 20.89
N LYS A 149 36.40 -7.72 20.29
CA LYS A 149 36.58 -8.98 21.02
C LYS A 149 37.98 -9.07 21.63
N ALA A 150 39.01 -8.64 20.90
CA ALA A 150 40.39 -8.60 21.40
C ALA A 150 40.57 -7.60 22.55
N THR A 151 39.93 -6.43 22.48
CA THR A 151 39.95 -5.44 23.56
C THR A 151 39.26 -5.97 24.81
N MET A 152 38.08 -6.57 24.68
CA MET A 152 37.38 -7.19 25.81
C MET A 152 38.18 -8.32 26.47
N VAL A 153 38.86 -9.16 25.68
CA VAL A 153 39.75 -10.20 26.23
C VAL A 153 40.89 -9.59 27.04
N ARG A 154 41.52 -8.51 26.55
CA ARG A 154 42.58 -7.80 27.27
C ARG A 154 42.06 -7.18 28.57
N GLU A 155 40.93 -6.48 28.52
CA GLU A 155 40.31 -5.86 29.70
C GLU A 155 40.01 -6.89 30.79
N ILE A 156 39.40 -8.03 30.43
CA ILE A 156 39.09 -9.10 31.39
C ILE A 156 40.38 -9.72 31.95
N LEU A 157 41.40 -9.95 31.12
CA LEU A 157 42.68 -10.50 31.58
C LEU A 157 43.44 -9.54 32.49
N THR A 158 43.31 -8.22 32.29
CA THR A 158 43.91 -7.19 33.15
C THR A 158 43.13 -7.03 34.46
N ALA A 159 41.80 -7.02 34.42
CA ALA A 159 40.96 -6.85 35.59
C ALA A 159 40.91 -8.10 36.49
N GLU A 160 40.87 -9.29 35.89
CA GLU A 160 40.69 -10.56 36.60
C GLU A 160 41.63 -11.66 36.05
N PRO A 161 42.95 -11.59 36.34
CA PRO A 161 43.94 -12.50 35.75
C PRO A 161 43.78 -13.98 36.16
N SER A 162 43.05 -14.25 37.24
CA SER A 162 42.80 -15.60 37.77
C SER A 162 41.63 -16.33 37.08
N LEU A 163 40.84 -15.67 36.22
CA LEU A 163 39.76 -16.32 35.51
C LEU A 163 40.26 -17.41 34.56
N SER A 164 39.43 -18.44 34.38
CA SER A 164 39.71 -19.52 33.44
C SER A 164 39.46 -19.09 31.99
N ASP A 165 40.25 -19.62 31.05
CA ASP A 165 40.14 -19.30 29.62
C ASP A 165 38.74 -19.59 29.04
N ARG A 166 38.04 -20.59 29.58
CA ARG A 166 36.66 -20.94 29.21
C ARG A 166 35.65 -19.89 29.63
N GLU A 167 35.83 -19.30 30.81
CA GLU A 167 34.92 -18.26 31.31
C GLU A 167 35.14 -16.94 30.56
N ILE A 168 36.39 -16.60 30.27
CA ILE A 168 36.74 -15.42 29.45
C ILE A 168 36.21 -15.59 28.02
N SER A 169 36.35 -16.78 27.45
CA SER A 169 35.82 -17.15 26.13
C SER A 169 34.30 -16.95 26.05
N ARG A 170 33.56 -17.38 27.08
CA ARG A 170 32.10 -17.20 27.18
C ARG A 170 31.71 -15.73 27.24
N ARG A 171 32.42 -14.92 28.03
CA ARG A 171 32.13 -13.47 28.18
C ARG A 171 32.49 -12.65 26.93
N ALA A 172 33.60 -12.98 26.28
CA ALA A 172 34.11 -12.22 25.13
C ALA A 172 33.60 -12.73 23.77
N GLY A 173 33.00 -13.92 23.70
CA GLY A 173 32.49 -14.50 22.45
C GLY A 173 33.62 -14.91 21.48
N VAL A 174 34.71 -15.46 22.03
CA VAL A 174 35.90 -15.96 21.31
C VAL A 174 36.20 -17.41 21.70
N SER A 175 37.04 -18.13 20.95
CA SER A 175 37.49 -19.47 21.33
C SER A 175 38.42 -19.43 22.57
N PRO A 176 38.40 -20.43 23.47
CA PRO A 176 39.36 -20.54 24.58
C PRO A 176 40.83 -20.51 24.11
N GLN A 177 41.11 -21.03 22.91
CA GLN A 177 42.44 -20.98 22.31
C GLN A 177 42.90 -19.53 22.03
N THR A 178 41.96 -18.65 21.67
CA THR A 178 42.25 -17.23 21.45
C THR A 178 42.68 -16.56 22.76
N VAL A 179 41.99 -16.86 23.86
CA VAL A 179 42.32 -16.32 25.20
C VAL A 179 43.71 -16.79 25.66
N SER A 180 44.02 -18.08 25.48
CA SER A 180 45.33 -18.65 25.82
C SER A 180 46.49 -17.95 25.06
N ASN A 181 46.30 -17.70 23.76
CA ASN A 181 47.27 -16.96 22.94
C ASN A 181 47.46 -15.50 23.42
N TRP A 182 46.37 -14.83 23.83
CA TRP A 182 46.45 -13.47 24.40
C TRP A 182 47.19 -13.45 25.74
N ARG A 183 46.97 -14.45 26.59
CA ARG A 183 47.68 -14.59 27.87
C ARG A 183 49.18 -14.80 27.67
N ALA A 184 49.58 -15.59 26.68
CA ALA A 184 50.98 -15.78 26.33
C ALA A 184 51.64 -14.49 25.80
N ARG A 185 50.94 -13.73 24.95
CA ARG A 185 51.41 -12.44 24.43
C ARG A 185 51.62 -11.41 25.54
N LEU A 186 50.64 -11.26 26.43
CA LEU A 186 50.75 -10.33 27.55
C LEU A 186 51.91 -10.70 28.49
N LYS A 187 52.14 -11.99 28.79
CA LYS A 187 53.30 -12.41 29.58
C LYS A 187 54.64 -12.03 28.91
N ASN A 188 54.73 -12.23 27.60
CA ASN A 188 55.93 -11.89 26.83
C ASN A 188 56.17 -10.37 26.76
N ASP A 189 55.11 -9.56 26.69
CA ASP A 189 55.21 -8.10 26.70
C ASP A 189 55.67 -7.58 28.08
N HIS A 190 55.21 -8.20 29.18
CA HIS A 190 55.69 -7.87 30.53
C HIS A 190 57.16 -8.28 30.77
N GLN A 191 57.66 -9.31 30.07
CA GLN A 191 59.06 -9.75 30.17
C GLN A 191 60.03 -8.95 29.29
N LYS A 192 59.55 -8.21 28.28
CA LYS A 192 60.38 -7.36 27.42
C LYS A 192 60.48 -5.90 27.89
N GLY A 193 59.63 -5.49 28.83
CA GLY A 193 59.61 -4.15 29.42
C GLY A 193 60.30 -4.02 30.78
N ALA A 194 60.99 -5.07 31.24
CA ALA A 194 61.85 -5.10 32.42
C ALA A 194 63.30 -5.32 31.98
#